data_AF-A0A920PPJ4-F1
#
_entry.id   AF-A0A920PPJ4-F1
#
_cell.length_a   1.000
_cell.length_b   1.000
_cell.length_c   1.000
_cell.angle_alpha   90.00
_cell.angle_beta   90.00
_cell.angle_gamma   90.00
#
_symmetry.space_group_name_H-M   'P 1'
#
loop_
_entity.id
_entity.type
_entity.pdbx_description
1 polymer ?
#
loop_
_entity_poly.entity_id
_entity_poly.type
_entity_poly.pdbx_seq_one_letter_code
_entity_poly.pdbx_strand_id
1 'polypeptide(L)'
;MTWGLWQRWRTVIVMYAGRKVEEGDVADILNEPRHPYTRGVIACVPHLLGKVTSERPYLQEVPGMVPPLAEFGFDGCMFAPPG
;
A
#
# COMPACT_ATOMS: atom_id res chain seq x y z
N MET A 1 -22.30 22.19 24.37
CA MET A 1 -22.32 20.76 24.75
C MET A 1 -22.62 19.88 23.52
N THR A 2 -21.80 19.94 22.48
CA THR A 2 -21.75 18.90 21.43
C THR A 2 -20.46 18.12 21.65
N TRP A 3 -20.53 17.21 22.60
CA TRP A 3 -19.46 16.29 22.94
C TRP A 3 -19.09 15.45 21.70
N GLY A 4 -17.85 15.60 21.22
CA GLY A 4 -16.92 14.51 20.81
C GLY A 4 -17.38 13.36 19.90
N LEU A 5 -18.56 13.39 19.30
CA LEU A 5 -19.01 12.33 18.41
C LEU A 5 -18.33 12.47 17.04
N TRP A 6 -17.69 11.37 16.61
CA TRP A 6 -17.19 11.07 15.26
C TRP A 6 -15.77 11.53 14.88
N GLN A 7 -14.74 11.19 15.69
CA GLN A 7 -13.41 10.96 15.08
C GLN A 7 -13.49 9.66 14.28
N ARG A 8 -13.74 9.78 12.97
CA ARG A 8 -13.83 8.66 12.04
C ARG A 8 -12.45 8.03 11.91
N TRP A 9 -12.21 6.91 12.59
CA TRP A 9 -10.96 6.15 12.51
C TRP A 9 -10.69 5.75 11.06
N ARG A 10 -9.71 6.41 10.43
CA ARG A 10 -9.28 6.18 9.03
C ARG A 10 -7.80 5.82 8.97
N THR A 11 -7.33 5.00 9.90
CA THR A 11 -5.98 4.44 9.81
C THR A 11 -6.00 3.20 8.91
N VAL A 12 -5.02 3.06 8.04
CA VAL A 12 -4.80 1.86 7.23
C VAL A 12 -3.40 1.32 7.49
N ILE A 13 -3.27 -0.01 7.40
CA ILE A 13 -2.01 -0.72 7.46
C ILE A 13 -1.78 -1.37 6.10
N VAL A 14 -0.60 -1.15 5.52
CA VAL A 14 -0.12 -1.84 4.32
C VAL A 14 0.79 -2.97 4.74
N MET A 15 0.53 -4.17 4.23
CA MET A 15 1.29 -5.37 4.53
C MET A 15 1.97 -5.93 3.29
N TYR A 16 3.18 -6.45 3.45
CA TYR A 16 3.90 -7.21 2.44
C TYR A 16 4.63 -8.39 3.10
N ALA A 17 4.55 -9.59 2.52
CA ALA A 17 5.20 -10.80 3.04
C ALA A 17 4.97 -11.00 4.55
N GLY A 18 3.73 -10.79 5.02
CA GLY A 18 3.35 -10.94 6.43
C GLY A 18 3.87 -9.84 7.38
N ARG A 19 4.57 -8.82 6.88
CA ARG A 19 5.09 -7.70 7.68
C ARG A 19 4.33 -6.40 7.38
N LYS A 20 4.13 -5.59 8.40
CA LYS A 20 3.67 -4.20 8.25
C LYS A 20 4.78 -3.38 7.59
N VAL A 21 4.49 -2.81 6.43
CA VAL A 21 5.45 -1.97 5.68
C VAL A 21 5.10 -0.48 5.72
N GLU A 22 3.84 -0.14 5.96
CA GLU A 22 3.40 1.25 6.11
C GLU A 22 2.12 1.32 6.95
N GLU A 23 1.93 2.41 7.69
CA GLU A 23 0.72 2.70 8.46
C GLU A 23 0.54 4.21 8.58
N GLY A 24 -0.70 4.68 8.43
CA GLY A 24 -1.02 6.10 8.50
C GLY A 24 -2.49 6.38 8.24
N ASP A 25 -2.85 7.67 8.19
CA ASP A 25 -4.17 8.07 7.71
C ASP A 25 -4.36 7.64 6.25
N VAL A 26 -5.57 7.20 5.89
CA VAL A 26 -5.89 6.81 4.52
C VAL A 26 -5.54 7.90 3.52
N ALA A 27 -5.74 9.18 3.84
CA ALA A 27 -5.38 10.28 2.95
C ALA A 27 -3.87 10.36 2.72
N ASP A 28 -3.06 10.20 3.77
CA ASP A 28 -1.60 10.24 3.66
C ASP A 28 -1.09 9.05 2.84
N ILE A 29 -1.59 7.85 3.12
CA ILE A 29 -1.20 6.63 2.41
C ILE A 29 -1.57 6.70 0.92
N LEU A 30 -2.73 7.25 0.58
CA LEU A 30 -3.18 7.35 -0.82
C LEU A 30 -2.47 8.45 -1.60
N ASN A 31 -2.15 9.60 -0.96
CA ASN A 31 -1.58 10.75 -1.65
C ASN A 31 -0.05 10.81 -1.60
N GLU A 32 0.57 10.37 -0.50
CA GLU A 32 2.02 10.42 -0.29
C GLU A 32 2.57 9.08 0.24
N PRO A 33 2.37 7.97 -0.48
CA PRO A 33 2.89 6.66 -0.10
C PRO A 33 4.43 6.68 -0.02
N ARG A 34 4.96 6.31 1.15
CA ARG A 34 6.40 6.33 1.42
C ARG A 34 7.08 5.06 0.95
N HIS A 35 6.45 3.90 1.15
CA HIS A 35 7.05 2.62 0.81
C HIS A 35 6.90 2.31 -0.69
N PRO A 36 7.96 1.87 -1.40
CA PRO A 36 7.89 1.55 -2.82
C PRO A 36 6.80 0.52 -3.19
N TYR A 37 6.60 -0.49 -2.33
CA TYR A 37 5.48 -1.43 -2.47
C TYR A 37 4.11 -0.74 -2.45
N THR A 38 3.87 0.19 -1.52
CA THR A 38 2.60 0.94 -1.42
C THR A 38 2.34 1.76 -2.67
N ARG A 39 3.38 2.41 -3.23
CA ARG A 39 3.30 3.12 -4.53
C ARG A 39 2.87 2.20 -5.64
N GLY A 40 3.46 1.00 -5.71
CA GLY A 40 3.09 -0.03 -6.68
C GLY A 40 1.63 -0.45 -6.54
N VAL A 41 1.17 -0.77 -5.32
CA VAL A 41 -0.23 -1.15 -5.06
C VAL A 41 -1.21 -0.06 -5.49
N ILE A 42 -0.92 1.21 -5.22
CA ILE A 42 -1.78 2.32 -5.65
C ILE A 42 -1.79 2.47 -7.17
N ALA A 43 -0.64 2.31 -7.83
CA ALA A 43 -0.53 2.33 -9.29
C ALA A 43 -1.31 1.18 -9.97
N CYS A 44 -1.45 0.03 -9.30
CA CYS A 44 -2.31 -1.07 -9.75
C CYS A 44 -3.80 -0.72 -9.72
N VAL A 45 -4.21 0.45 -9.22
CA VAL A 45 -5.62 0.85 -9.11
C VAL A 45 -5.84 2.21 -9.77
N PRO A 46 -5.87 2.28 -11.12
CA PRO A 46 -5.85 3.55 -11.86
C PRO A 46 -7.00 4.51 -11.52
N HIS A 47 -8.15 3.98 -11.10
CA HIS A 47 -9.31 4.78 -10.72
C HIS A 47 -9.16 5.49 -9.36
N LEU A 48 -8.18 5.12 -8.53
CA LEU A 48 -7.83 5.87 -7.31
C LEU A 48 -7.04 7.14 -7.64
N LEU A 49 -6.40 7.18 -8.81
CA LEU A 49 -5.52 8.28 -9.24
C LEU A 49 -6.18 9.24 -10.25
N GLY A 50 -7.42 8.95 -10.70
CA GLY A 50 -8.05 9.70 -11.79
C GLY A 50 -9.58 9.58 -11.85
N LYS A 51 -10.19 10.15 -12.90
CA LYS A 51 -11.63 10.04 -13.12
C LYS A 51 -12.00 8.61 -13.50
N VAL A 52 -13.06 8.08 -12.91
CA VAL A 52 -13.67 6.82 -13.34
C VAL A 52 -14.21 7.02 -14.75
N THR A 53 -13.64 6.33 -15.74
CA THR A 53 -14.09 6.34 -17.12
C THR A 53 -14.40 4.91 -17.58
N SER A 54 -15.08 4.78 -18.71
CA SER A 54 -15.31 3.48 -19.35
C SER A 54 -14.04 2.89 -19.99
N GLU A 55 -12.98 3.69 -20.10
CA GLU A 55 -11.69 3.25 -20.61
C GLU A 55 -11.00 2.35 -19.58
N ARG A 56 -10.43 1.25 -20.05
CA ARG A 56 -9.67 0.31 -19.21
C ARG A 56 -8.19 0.49 -19.51
N PRO A 57 -7.49 1.38 -18.78
CA PRO A 57 -6.06 1.54 -18.95
C PRO A 57 -5.34 0.23 -18.61
N TYR A 58 -4.14 0.05 -19.17
CA TYR A 58 -3.30 -1.08 -18.84
C TYR A 58 -2.99 -1.07 -17.33
N LEU A 59 -3.24 -2.21 -16.68
CA LEU A 59 -2.98 -2.37 -15.26
C LEU A 59 -1.47 -2.47 -15.05
N GLN A 60 -0.90 -1.57 -14.27
CA GLN A 60 0.48 -1.74 -13.82
C GLN A 60 0.51 -2.85 -12.77
N GLU A 61 1.50 -3.73 -12.87
CA GLU A 61 1.77 -4.76 -11.87
C GLU A 61 2.91 -4.32 -10.95
N VAL A 62 2.90 -4.79 -9.71
CA VAL A 62 4.08 -4.70 -8.85
C VAL A 62 5.06 -5.77 -9.32
N PRO A 63 6.29 -5.40 -9.75
CA PRO A 63 7.20 -6.35 -10.35
C PRO A 63 7.71 -7.39 -9.34
N GLY A 64 8.03 -8.58 -9.85
CA GLY A 64 8.62 -9.67 -9.08
C GLY A 64 7.60 -10.64 -8.46
N MET A 65 8.10 -11.56 -7.64
CA MET A 65 7.28 -12.51 -6.89
C MET A 65 7.49 -12.29 -5.39
N VAL A 66 6.46 -12.59 -4.59
CA VAL A 66 6.60 -12.57 -3.13
C VAL A 66 7.56 -13.70 -2.72
N PRO A 67 8.57 -13.42 -1.87
CA PRO A 67 9.48 -14.45 -1.38
C PRO A 67 8.74 -15.62 -0.70
N PRO A 68 9.26 -16.85 -0.82
CA PRO A 68 8.65 -18.03 -0.19
C PRO A 68 8.70 -17.92 1.34
N LEU A 69 7.74 -18.58 2.01
CA LEU A 69 7.64 -18.58 3.48
C LEU A 69 8.91 -19.11 4.17
N ALA A 70 9.69 -19.97 3.51
CA ALA A 70 10.95 -20.49 4.05
C ALA A 70 12.03 -19.40 4.23
N GLU A 71 11.92 -18.28 3.52
CA GLU A 71 12.83 -17.14 3.65
C GLU A 71 12.38 -16.15 4.74
N PHE A 72 11.27 -16.43 5.41
CA PHE A 72 10.78 -15.60 6.51
C PHE A 72 11.66 -15.86 7.74
N GLY A 73 12.10 -14.78 8.40
CA GLY A 73 12.99 -14.85 9.57
C GLY A 73 14.24 -13.99 9.45
N PHE A 74 14.47 -13.35 8.30
CA PHE A 74 15.51 -12.33 8.15
C PHE A 74 15.05 -10.95 8.66
N ASP A 75 15.93 -10.26 9.38
CA ASP A 75 15.74 -8.88 9.81
C ASP A 75 16.20 -7.91 8.71
N GLY A 76 15.31 -7.71 7.74
CA GLY A 76 15.48 -6.71 6.69
C GLY A 76 14.18 -6.50 5.91
N CYS A 77 14.25 -5.62 4.90
CA CYS A 77 13.10 -5.35 4.04
C CYS A 77 12.96 -6.47 3.00
N MET A 78 11.89 -7.26 3.10
CA MET A 78 11.59 -8.36 2.15
C MET A 78 11.30 -7.86 0.72
N PHE A 79 11.02 -6.56 0.56
CA PHE A 79 10.79 -5.94 -0.75
C PHE A 79 12.07 -5.33 -1.36
N ALA A 80 13.15 -5.23 -0.58
CA ALA A 80 14.41 -4.72 -1.11
C ALA A 80 14.98 -5.69 -2.15
N PRO A 81 15.64 -5.20 -3.20
CA PRO A 81 16.41 -6.05 -4.11
C PRO A 81 17.46 -6.86 -3.34
N PRO A 82 17.80 -8.08 -3.79
CA PRO A 82 18.99 -8.76 -3.31
C PRO A 82 20.21 -7.87 -3.54
N GLY A 83 21.06 -7.72 -2.51
CA GLY A 83 22.33 -6.99 -2.60
C GLY A 83 23.41 -7.75 -3.36
#